data_AF-A0A1S8WTW6-F1
#
_entry.id   AF-A0A1S8WTW6-F1
#
_cell.length_a   1.000
_cell.length_b   1.000
_cell.length_c   1.000
_cell.angle_alpha   90.00
_cell.angle_beta   90.00
_cell.angle_gamma   90.00
#
_symmetry.space_group_name_H-M   'P 1'
#
loop_
_entity.id
_entity.type
_entity.pdbx_description
1 polymer ?
#
loop_
_entity_poly.entity_id
_entity_poly.type
_entity_poly.pdbx_seq_one_letter_code
_entity_poly.pdbx_strand_id
1 'polypeptide(L)'
;VTELAPLGSLLLHLRAQSVCASSKTYSSSSSELSHFPQVHPALQVDALWDMGVQIAQGMSYLCSRGLVHRDLAARNILLAAVRAGEYPQIKIGDFGLVRTVTTSVASSVHQTDLSFSDAVYAGHIEQRIPFA
;
A
#
# COMPACT_ATOMS: atom_id res chain seq x y z
N VAL A 1 13.59 -12.16 -5.94
CA VAL A 1 12.24 -12.39 -6.50
C VAL A 1 11.26 -11.59 -5.65
N THR A 2 10.64 -10.54 -6.18
CA THR A 2 9.65 -9.75 -5.43
C THR A 2 8.44 -10.62 -5.13
N GLU A 3 7.90 -10.55 -3.90
CA GLU A 3 6.63 -11.20 -3.57
C GLU A 3 5.61 -10.85 -4.66
N LEU A 4 5.09 -11.87 -5.33
CA LEU A 4 4.01 -11.70 -6.29
C LEU A 4 2.84 -11.11 -5.51
N ALA A 5 2.37 -9.91 -5.86
CA ALA A 5 1.09 -9.42 -5.37
C ALA A 5 0.00 -9.97 -6.30
N PRO A 6 -0.60 -11.14 -6.00
CA PRO A 6 -1.46 -11.85 -6.94
C PRO A 6 -2.72 -11.04 -7.29
N LEU A 7 -3.07 -10.05 -6.46
CA LEU A 7 -4.24 -9.19 -6.61
C LEU A 7 -3.92 -7.86 -7.31
N GLY A 8 -2.67 -7.61 -7.67
CA GLY A 8 -2.23 -6.38 -8.33
C GLY A 8 -2.23 -5.15 -7.42
N SER A 9 -2.28 -3.97 -8.04
CA SER A 9 -2.22 -2.70 -7.32
C SER A 9 -3.57 -2.20 -6.84
N LEU A 10 -3.57 -1.39 -5.79
CA LEU A 10 -4.75 -0.70 -5.26
C LEU A 10 -5.43 0.14 -6.35
N LEU A 11 -4.66 0.80 -7.22
CA LEU A 11 -5.23 1.54 -8.35
C LEU A 11 -6.07 0.66 -9.28
N LEU A 12 -5.57 -0.52 -9.63
CA LEU A 12 -6.30 -1.47 -10.47
C LEU A 12 -7.58 -1.93 -9.76
N HIS A 13 -7.47 -2.25 -8.47
CA HIS A 13 -8.59 -2.70 -7.66
C HIS A 13 -9.71 -1.65 -7.53
N LEU A 14 -9.35 -0.39 -7.23
CA LEU A 14 -10.30 0.71 -7.13
C LEU A 14 -10.97 1.01 -8.48
N ARG A 15 -10.23 0.93 -9.59
CA ARG A 15 -10.79 1.10 -10.94
C ARG A 15 -11.81 0.00 -11.26
N ALA A 16 -11.45 -1.26 -11.02
CA ALA A 16 -12.35 -2.38 -11.27
C ALA A 16 -13.67 -2.22 -10.50
N GLN A 17 -13.61 -1.79 -9.24
CA GLN A 17 -14.81 -1.59 -8.43
C GLN A 17 -15.61 -0.34 -8.81
N SER A 18 -14.96 0.74 -9.21
CA SER A 18 -15.63 1.94 -9.72
C SER A 18 -16.44 1.65 -11.00
N VAL A 19 -15.91 0.81 -11.90
CA VAL A 19 -16.62 0.36 -13.11
C VAL A 19 -17.86 -0.46 -12.72
N CYS A 20 -17.71 -1.46 -11.85
CA CYS A 20 -18.83 -2.30 -11.41
C CYS A 20 -19.89 -1.51 -10.61
N ALA A 21 -19.50 -0.49 -9.85
CA ALA A 21 -20.42 0.38 -9.14
C ALA A 21 -21.26 1.24 -10.10
N SER A 22 -20.68 1.67 -11.21
CA SER A 22 -21.36 2.50 -12.22
C SER A 22 -22.39 1.73 -13.05
N SER A 23 -22.25 0.41 -13.18
CA SER A 23 -23.14 -0.43 -14.01
C SER A 23 -24.45 -0.84 -13.33
N LYS A 24 -24.65 -0.57 -12.03
CA LYS A 24 -25.84 -0.98 -11.26
C LYS A 24 -26.96 0.07 -11.19
N THR A 25 -26.86 1.18 -11.93
CA THR A 25 -27.83 2.29 -11.85
C THR A 25 -29.03 2.17 -12.80
N TYR A 26 -29.17 1.09 -13.58
CA TYR A 26 -30.32 0.91 -14.48
C TYR A 26 -30.82 -0.55 -14.53
N SER A 27 -31.65 -0.92 -13.56
CA SER A 27 -32.72 -1.93 -13.74
C SER A 27 -33.69 -1.88 -12.55
N SER A 28 -34.34 -0.74 -12.36
CA SER A 28 -35.48 -0.63 -11.44
C SER A 28 -36.73 -1.23 -12.09
N SER A 29 -37.13 -2.43 -11.66
CA SER A 29 -38.54 -2.78 -11.58
C SER A 29 -38.83 -3.51 -10.27
N SER A 30 -39.31 -2.70 -9.33
CA SER A 30 -40.19 -2.95 -8.18
C SER A 30 -40.41 -4.38 -7.69
N SER A 31 -39.94 -4.70 -6.49
CA SER A 31 -40.76 -5.01 -5.29
C SER A 31 -39.90 -5.65 -4.19
N GLU A 32 -40.23 -5.35 -2.93
CA GLU A 32 -39.67 -5.87 -1.66
C GLU A 32 -38.40 -5.18 -1.11
N LEU A 33 -38.60 -4.50 0.03
CA LEU A 33 -37.56 -3.98 0.91
C LEU A 33 -36.74 -5.13 1.53
N SER A 34 -35.49 -5.34 1.11
CA SER A 34 -34.37 -5.79 1.98
C SER A 34 -33.09 -6.15 1.21
N HIS A 35 -32.44 -5.21 0.53
CA HIS A 35 -31.02 -5.39 0.22
C HIS A 35 -30.42 -4.07 -0.26
N PHE A 36 -29.73 -3.35 0.63
CA PHE A 36 -28.88 -2.25 0.19
C PHE A 36 -27.93 -2.79 -0.91
N PRO A 37 -27.81 -2.12 -2.08
CA PRO A 37 -26.98 -2.64 -3.17
C PRO A 37 -25.54 -2.73 -2.68
N GLN A 38 -25.06 -3.97 -2.55
CA GLN A 38 -23.75 -4.38 -2.06
C GLN A 38 -22.63 -3.51 -2.68
N VAL A 39 -22.20 -2.47 -1.94
CA VAL A 39 -20.93 -1.79 -2.19
C VAL A 39 -19.86 -2.86 -2.03
N HIS A 40 -19.13 -3.14 -3.10
CA HIS A 40 -18.06 -4.14 -3.05
C HIS A 40 -17.10 -3.80 -1.90
N PRO A 41 -16.63 -4.79 -1.11
CA PRO A 41 -16.00 -4.55 0.18
C PRO A 41 -14.91 -3.48 0.20
N ALA A 42 -14.12 -3.33 -0.88
CA ALA A 42 -13.02 -2.35 -0.90
C ALA A 42 -13.44 -0.90 -1.22
N LEU A 43 -14.70 -0.66 -1.64
CA LEU A 43 -15.30 0.67 -1.73
C LEU A 43 -16.13 1.01 -0.48
N GLN A 44 -16.28 0.09 0.48
CA GLN A 44 -16.87 0.44 1.76
C GLN A 44 -15.95 1.43 2.49
N VAL A 45 -16.55 2.46 3.09
CA VAL A 45 -15.81 3.53 3.78
C VAL A 45 -14.85 2.95 4.82
N ASP A 46 -15.29 1.90 5.54
CA ASP A 46 -14.48 1.25 6.57
C ASP A 46 -13.24 0.56 6.00
N ALA A 47 -13.35 -0.10 4.84
CA ALA A 47 -12.21 -0.73 4.17
C ALA A 47 -11.24 0.30 3.58
N LEU A 48 -11.75 1.40 3.02
CA LEU A 48 -10.94 2.51 2.53
C LEU A 48 -10.18 3.18 3.68
N TRP A 49 -10.86 3.36 4.82
CA TRP A 49 -10.26 3.88 6.04
C TRP A 49 -9.15 2.97 6.56
N ASP A 50 -9.41 1.67 6.66
CA ASP A 50 -8.42 0.68 7.11
C ASP A 50 -7.18 0.64 6.21
N MET A 51 -7.37 0.65 4.88
CA MET A 51 -6.26 0.78 3.93
C MET A 51 -5.48 2.09 4.12
N GLY A 52 -6.17 3.20 4.38
CA GLY A 52 -5.52 4.47 4.70
C GLY A 52 -4.63 4.40 5.95
N VAL A 53 -5.10 3.72 7.00
CA VAL A 53 -4.34 3.48 8.23
C VAL A 53 -3.11 2.61 7.96
N GLN A 54 -3.25 1.51 7.22
CA GLN A 54 -2.12 0.64 6.85
C GLN A 54 -1.05 1.41 6.06
N ILE A 55 -1.45 2.25 5.08
CA ILE A 55 -0.51 3.11 4.32
C ILE A 55 0.22 4.07 5.26
N ALA A 56 -0.51 4.73 6.16
CA ALA A 56 0.08 5.68 7.11
C ALA A 56 1.09 5.00 8.06
N GLN A 57 0.77 3.80 8.53
CA GLN A 57 1.66 2.99 9.37
C GLN A 57 2.93 2.58 8.61
N GLY A 58 2.81 2.08 7.38
CA GLY A 58 3.96 1.74 6.54
C GLY A 58 4.84 2.95 6.24
N MET A 59 4.26 4.12 5.94
CA MET A 59 5.01 5.36 5.74
C MET A 59 5.67 5.89 7.01
N SER A 60 5.00 5.75 8.17
CA SER A 60 5.58 6.07 9.48
C SER A 60 6.82 5.20 9.75
N TYR A 61 6.73 3.92 9.42
CA TYR A 61 7.88 3.02 9.49
C TYR A 61 9.03 3.49 8.59
N LEU A 62 8.77 3.79 7.31
CA LEU A 62 9.81 4.30 6.41
C LEU A 62 10.46 5.58 6.95
N CYS A 63 9.64 6.52 7.45
CA CYS A 63 10.12 7.75 8.06
C CYS A 63 11.03 7.49 9.28
N SER A 64 10.65 6.55 10.16
CA SER A 64 11.48 6.17 11.33
C SER A 64 12.83 5.57 10.96
N ARG A 65 12.97 5.06 9.73
CA ARG A 65 14.22 4.53 9.15
C ARG A 65 14.98 5.57 8.34
N GLY A 66 14.53 6.83 8.35
CA GLY A 66 15.10 7.90 7.54
C GLY A 66 14.90 7.70 6.04
N LEU A 67 13.90 6.92 5.62
CA LEU A 67 13.62 6.63 4.22
C LEU A 67 12.47 7.50 3.70
N VAL A 68 12.71 8.17 2.58
CA VAL A 68 11.67 8.89 1.83
C VAL A 68 11.31 8.08 0.60
N HIS A 69 10.05 7.66 0.49
CA HIS A 69 9.58 6.84 -0.64
C HIS A 69 9.62 7.57 -1.99
N ARG A 70 9.26 8.87 -2.00
CA ARG A 70 9.24 9.77 -3.17
C ARG A 70 8.27 9.40 -4.30
N ASP A 71 7.56 8.29 -4.19
CA ASP A 71 6.54 7.88 -5.16
C ASP A 71 5.38 7.12 -4.52
N LEU A 72 4.84 7.70 -3.44
CA LEU A 72 3.67 7.14 -2.79
C LEU A 72 2.43 7.42 -3.64
N ALA A 73 1.92 6.41 -4.32
CA ALA A 73 0.72 6.49 -5.15
C ALA A 73 -0.04 5.16 -5.11
N ALA A 74 -1.35 5.18 -5.37
CA ALA A 74 -2.18 3.96 -5.34
C ALA A 74 -1.71 2.85 -6.31
N ARG A 75 -0.95 3.19 -7.37
CA ARG A 75 -0.33 2.19 -8.25
C ARG A 75 0.80 1.40 -7.58
N ASN A 76 1.44 2.02 -6.59
CA ASN A 76 2.56 1.48 -5.82
C ASN A 76 2.10 0.88 -4.49
N ILE A 77 0.78 0.83 -4.24
CA ILE A 77 0.20 0.06 -3.15
C ILE A 77 -0.26 -1.27 -3.72
N LEU A 78 0.18 -2.37 -3.13
CA LEU A 78 -0.10 -3.73 -3.56
C LEU A 78 -1.13 -4.37 -2.63
N LEU A 79 -2.11 -5.07 -3.19
CA LEU A 79 -3.00 -5.92 -2.39
C LEU A 79 -2.30 -7.25 -2.14
N ALA A 80 -1.96 -7.50 -0.87
CA ALA A 80 -1.27 -8.71 -0.44
C ALA A 80 -2.25 -9.87 -0.22
N ALA A 81 -3.38 -9.61 0.46
CA ALA A 81 -4.42 -10.60 0.69
C ALA A 81 -5.80 -9.97 0.87
N VAL A 82 -6.83 -10.68 0.45
CA VAL A 82 -8.24 -10.35 0.74
C VAL A 82 -8.87 -11.63 1.27
N ARG A 83 -9.38 -11.58 2.50
CA ARG A 83 -10.01 -12.72 3.17
C ARG A 83 -11.44 -12.36 3.53
N ALA A 84 -12.32 -13.35 3.51
CA ALA A 84 -13.72 -13.14 3.87
C ALA A 84 -13.81 -12.75 5.36
N GLY A 85 -14.47 -11.62 5.64
CA GLY A 85 -14.65 -11.11 7.01
C GLY A 85 -13.47 -10.29 7.55
N GLU A 86 -12.42 -10.07 6.77
CA GLU A 86 -11.30 -9.19 7.13
C GLU A 86 -11.18 -8.03 6.13
N TYR A 87 -10.57 -6.92 6.57
CA TYR A 87 -10.20 -5.86 5.64
C TYR A 87 -9.02 -6.28 4.74
N PRO A 88 -8.93 -5.75 3.51
CA PRO A 88 -7.82 -6.02 2.60
C PRO A 88 -6.46 -5.73 3.25
N GLN A 89 -5.55 -6.69 3.19
CA GLN A 89 -4.17 -6.51 3.59
C GLN A 89 -3.40 -5.88 2.42
N ILE A 90 -2.75 -4.75 2.67
CA ILE A 90 -2.01 -4.00 1.65
C ILE A 90 -0.55 -3.81 2.04
N LYS A 91 0.26 -3.51 1.03
CA LYS A 91 1.71 -3.37 1.12
C LYS A 91 2.18 -2.19 0.30
N ILE A 92 3.16 -1.43 0.80
CA ILE A 92 3.81 -0.36 0.06
C ILE A 92 4.89 -0.98 -0.83
N GLY A 93 4.83 -0.74 -2.14
CA GLY A 93 5.75 -1.25 -3.14
C GLY A 93 6.41 -0.16 -3.95
N ASP A 94 7.20 -0.55 -4.95
CA ASP A 94 7.99 0.32 -5.83
C ASP A 94 8.96 1.26 -5.10
N PHE A 95 10.01 0.66 -4.54
CA PHE A 95 11.06 1.39 -3.83
C PHE A 95 12.14 1.98 -4.75
N GLY A 96 11.93 2.00 -6.07
CA GLY A 96 12.94 2.40 -7.06
C GLY A 96 13.43 3.84 -6.92
N LEU A 97 12.65 4.70 -6.25
CA LEU A 97 12.96 6.11 -6.03
C LEU A 97 13.31 6.45 -4.57
N VAL A 98 13.33 5.47 -3.66
CA VAL A 98 13.56 5.69 -2.23
C VAL A 98 14.94 6.26 -1.96
N ARG A 99 15.04 7.19 -1.01
CA ARG A 99 16.30 7.82 -0.59
C ARG A 99 16.39 7.91 0.93
N THR A 100 17.61 7.74 1.45
CA THR A 100 17.92 8.01 2.85
C THR A 100 18.07 9.51 3.07
N VAL A 101 17.47 10.02 4.14
CA VAL A 101 17.70 11.37 4.63
C VAL A 101 19.00 11.38 5.41
N THR A 102 20.09 11.81 4.78
CA THR A 102 21.31 12.19 5.50
C THR A 102 21.09 13.59 6.07
N THR A 103 20.81 13.71 7.36
CA THR A 103 20.94 15.01 8.03
C THR A 103 22.41 15.40 7.98
N SER A 104 22.75 16.32 7.08
CA SER A 104 24.07 16.94 7.03
C SER A 104 24.22 17.85 8.24
N VAL A 105 24.41 17.26 9.42
CA VAL A 105 25.11 17.96 10.48
C VAL A 105 26.55 17.98 10.02
N ALA A 106 26.99 19.13 9.51
CA ALA A 106 28.38 19.37 9.19
C ALA A 106 29.23 19.00 10.41
N SER A 107 29.93 17.87 10.33
CA SER A 107 31.07 17.56 11.17
C SER A 107 32.16 17.16 10.21
N SER A 108 32.98 18.13 9.83
CA SER A 108 34.29 17.90 9.24
C SER A 108 35.14 17.08 10.22
N VAL A 109 34.93 15.78 10.34
CA VAL A 109 35.85 14.87 11.05
C VAL A 109 35.82 13.51 10.37
N HIS A 110 36.97 13.18 9.79
CA HIS A 110 37.44 11.87 9.31
C HIS A 110 36.45 10.96 8.57
N GLN A 111 36.67 10.95 7.26
CA GLN A 111 36.65 9.77 6.40
C GLN A 111 36.97 8.48 7.18
N THR A 112 35.92 7.80 7.62
CA THR A 112 35.94 6.36 7.83
C THR A 112 34.80 5.81 7.00
N ASP A 113 35.21 5.00 6.04
CA ASP A 113 34.48 4.00 5.31
C ASP A 113 33.21 3.50 6.05
N LEU A 114 32.09 4.22 5.89
CA LEU A 114 30.78 3.63 6.10
C LEU A 114 30.45 2.87 4.82
N SER A 115 31.13 1.75 4.64
CA SER A 115 30.57 0.63 3.92
C SER A 115 29.24 0.30 4.60
N PHE A 116 28.15 0.88 4.10
CA PHE A 116 26.79 0.47 4.38
C PHE A 116 26.61 -0.95 3.84
N SER A 117 27.26 -1.90 4.50
CA SER A 117 27.17 -3.34 4.28
C SER A 117 25.83 -3.90 4.78
N ASP A 118 25.00 -3.08 5.41
CA ASP A 118 23.62 -3.40 5.74
C ASP A 118 22.64 -2.52 4.95
N ALA A 119 22.78 -2.47 3.62
CA ALA A 119 21.63 -2.20 2.77
C ALA A 119 20.61 -3.34 2.98
N VAL A 120 19.77 -3.22 4.02
CA VAL A 120 18.72 -4.19 4.41
C VAL A 120 17.65 -4.37 3.31
N TYR A 121 17.77 -3.66 2.19
CA TYR A 121 16.82 -3.74 1.07
C TYR A 121 17.50 -3.98 -0.28
N ALA A 122 18.28 -5.06 -0.35
CA ALA A 122 18.48 -5.76 -1.62
C ALA A 122 17.32 -6.78 -1.76
N GLY A 123 16.60 -6.73 -2.88
CA GLY A 123 15.36 -7.49 -3.17
C GLY A 123 15.49 -9.02 -3.21
N HIS A 124 16.05 -9.61 -2.15
CA HIS A 124 16.33 -11.03 -2.03
C HIS A 124 16.17 -11.65 -0.63
N ILE A 125 15.59 -10.93 0.33
CA ILE A 125 15.28 -11.50 1.65
C ILE A 125 13.88 -11.03 2.00
N GLU A 126 13.04 -11.96 2.47
CA GLU A 126 11.63 -11.77 2.82
C GLU A 126 11.33 -10.38 3.39
N GLN A 127 10.25 -9.75 2.89
CA GLN A 127 9.76 -8.46 3.37
C GLN A 127 9.38 -8.58 4.85
N ARG A 128 10.34 -8.33 5.74
CA ARG A 128 10.17 -8.33 7.20
C ARG A 128 9.63 -6.99 7.73
N ILE A 129 9.02 -6.20 6.88
CA ILE A 129 8.38 -4.95 7.27
C ILE A 129 6.93 -5.28 7.60
N PRO A 130 6.48 -5.10 8.85
CA PRO A 130 5.06 -5.18 9.16
C PRO A 130 4.33 -4.17 8.25
N PHE A 131 3.35 -4.63 7.47
CA PHE A 131 2.53 -3.79 6.58
C PHE A 131 3.28 -3.16 5.38
N ALA A 132 4.43 -3.72 4.96
CA ALA A 132 5.01 -3.41 3.64
C ALA A 132 5.36 -4.64 2.82
#